data_AF-A0A7X3U1U4-F1
#
_entry.id   AF-A0A7X3U1U4-F1
#
_cell.length_a   1.000
_cell.length_b   1.000
_cell.length_c   1.000
_cell.angle_alpha   90.00
_cell.angle_beta   90.00
_cell.angle_gamma   90.00
#
_symmetry.space_group_name_H-M   'P 1'
#
loop_
_entity.id
_entity.type
_entity.pdbx_description
1 polymer ?
#
loop_
_entity_poly.entity_id
_entity_poly.type
_entity_poly.pdbx_seq_one_letter_code
_entity_poly.pdbx_strand_id
1 'polypeptide(L)'
;MRRATLLAAAGLLAAGTAAEGQLPGGSITRDTGQSVAPVYEGWYETEDGAIEVSFGYMNRNWQEALDIPVGPGNRISPGPADQGQPTHFVPRRQIGIFTVRVPADLATELTWTLTSQGETFVIPANLDPVY
;
A
#
# COMPACT_ATOMS: atom_id res chain seq x y z
N MET A 1 -73.17 -6.68 16.13
CA MET A 1 -72.07 -5.69 16.19
C MET A 1 -71.03 -6.10 15.15
N ARG A 2 -70.93 -5.37 14.03
CA ARG A 2 -70.11 -5.71 12.86
C ARG A 2 -68.72 -5.11 13.04
N ARG A 3 -67.67 -5.93 13.08
CA ARG A 3 -66.27 -5.47 13.06
C ARG A 3 -65.81 -5.40 11.60
N ALA A 4 -65.68 -4.20 11.07
CA ALA A 4 -64.92 -3.91 9.87
C ALA A 4 -63.58 -3.33 10.32
N THR A 5 -62.47 -3.89 9.87
CA THR A 5 -61.15 -3.29 10.08
C THR A 5 -60.37 -3.42 8.78
N LEU A 6 -59.89 -2.26 8.35
CA LEU A 6 -59.38 -1.91 7.03
C LEU A 6 -58.04 -2.59 6.72
N LEU A 7 -57.85 -2.97 5.45
CA LEU A 7 -56.54 -3.26 4.88
C LEU A 7 -55.72 -1.96 4.82
N ALA A 8 -54.53 -1.96 5.44
CA ALA A 8 -53.51 -0.96 5.17
C ALA A 8 -52.53 -1.52 4.12
N ALA A 9 -52.53 -0.93 2.93
CA ALA A 9 -51.51 -1.18 1.91
C ALA A 9 -50.33 -0.24 2.16
N ALA A 10 -49.21 -0.78 2.64
CA ALA A 10 -47.95 -0.04 2.75
C ALA A 10 -47.23 -0.09 1.40
N GLY A 11 -47.19 1.03 0.69
CA GLY A 11 -46.37 1.20 -0.52
C GLY A 11 -44.89 1.31 -0.14
N LEU A 12 -44.07 0.36 -0.59
CA LEU A 12 -42.62 0.42 -0.45
C LEU A 12 -42.06 1.42 -1.48
N LEU A 13 -41.55 2.55 -1.01
CA LEU A 13 -40.72 3.45 -1.81
C LEU A 13 -39.34 2.81 -1.96
N ALA A 14 -39.03 2.33 -3.17
CA ALA A 14 -37.68 1.89 -3.52
C ALA A 14 -36.76 3.11 -3.62
N ALA A 15 -35.87 3.30 -2.64
CA ALA A 15 -34.75 4.23 -2.75
C ALA A 15 -33.77 3.67 -3.79
N GLY A 16 -33.65 4.36 -4.93
CA GLY A 16 -32.65 4.02 -5.95
C GLY A 16 -31.25 4.23 -5.38
N THR A 17 -30.45 3.17 -5.35
CA THR A 17 -29.01 3.28 -5.13
C THR A 17 -28.41 3.95 -6.36
N ALA A 18 -27.87 5.16 -6.18
CA ALA A 18 -26.98 5.73 -7.18
C ALA A 18 -25.73 4.83 -7.23
N ALA A 19 -25.57 4.11 -8.34
CA ALA A 19 -24.30 3.47 -8.64
C ALA A 19 -23.28 4.59 -8.89
N GLU A 20 -22.38 4.85 -7.95
CA GLU A 20 -21.17 5.60 -8.22
C GLU A 20 -20.40 4.83 -9.30
N GLY A 21 -20.39 5.37 -10.51
CA GLY A 21 -19.65 4.79 -11.62
C GLY A 21 -18.17 4.75 -11.28
N GLN A 22 -17.59 3.55 -11.20
CA GLN A 22 -16.15 3.35 -11.22
C GLN A 22 -15.60 4.13 -12.42
N LEU A 23 -14.84 5.20 -12.16
CA LEU A 23 -14.06 5.87 -13.20
C LEU A 23 -13.21 4.79 -13.88
N PRO A 24 -13.11 4.77 -15.23
CA PRO A 24 -12.29 3.77 -15.89
C PRO A 24 -10.88 3.85 -15.30
N GLY A 25 -10.47 2.79 -14.59
CA GLY A 25 -9.22 2.66 -13.86
C GLY A 25 -8.02 2.51 -14.80
N GLY A 26 -7.89 3.43 -15.76
CA GLY A 26 -6.67 3.59 -16.52
C GLY A 26 -5.65 4.27 -15.63
N SER A 27 -4.49 3.63 -15.42
CA SER A 27 -3.29 4.34 -15.02
C SER A 27 -3.13 5.51 -15.99
N ILE A 28 -3.38 6.74 -15.52
CA ILE A 28 -3.09 7.92 -16.33
C ILE A 28 -1.57 7.97 -16.39
N THR A 29 -1.01 7.55 -17.54
CA THR A 29 0.41 7.64 -17.82
C THR A 29 0.80 9.11 -17.81
N ARG A 30 1.67 9.54 -16.88
CA ARG A 30 2.22 10.89 -16.86
C ARG A 30 3.74 10.87 -16.79
N ASP A 31 4.36 11.81 -17.46
CA ASP A 31 5.82 11.96 -17.45
C ASP A 31 6.34 12.36 -16.07
N THR A 32 5.59 13.19 -15.35
CA THR A 32 5.97 13.80 -14.07
C THR A 32 4.76 14.00 -13.14
N GLY A 33 5.03 14.36 -11.88
CA GLY A 33 4.07 14.81 -10.88
C GLY A 33 3.29 13.71 -10.17
N GLN A 34 3.59 12.43 -10.41
CA GLN A 34 2.99 11.29 -9.73
C GLN A 34 3.84 10.83 -8.54
N SER A 35 3.22 10.20 -7.54
CA SER A 35 3.99 9.71 -6.40
C SER A 35 4.78 8.43 -6.72
N VAL A 36 5.68 8.09 -5.81
CA VAL A 36 6.25 6.76 -5.63
C VAL A 36 5.42 5.97 -4.61
N ALA A 37 5.23 4.67 -4.87
CA ALA A 37 4.64 3.72 -3.95
C ALA A 37 5.65 2.61 -3.60
N PRO A 38 5.85 2.29 -2.30
CA PRO A 38 6.67 1.17 -1.90
C PRO A 38 5.94 -0.14 -2.21
N VAL A 39 6.70 -1.21 -2.45
CA VAL A 39 6.21 -2.53 -2.79
C VAL A 39 6.90 -3.55 -1.90
N TYR A 40 6.13 -4.38 -1.22
CA TYR A 40 6.63 -5.56 -0.55
C TYR A 40 6.77 -6.69 -1.58
N GLU A 41 7.97 -7.24 -1.72
CA GLU A 41 8.32 -8.24 -2.75
C GLU A 41 8.36 -9.67 -2.20
N GLY A 42 8.16 -9.82 -0.89
CA GLY A 42 8.23 -11.10 -0.20
C GLY A 42 9.42 -11.20 0.76
N TRP A 43 9.60 -12.39 1.31
CA TRP A 43 10.63 -12.68 2.31
C TRP A 43 11.27 -14.03 2.04
N TYR A 44 12.48 -14.23 2.56
CA TYR A 44 13.17 -15.52 2.56
C TYR A 44 13.95 -15.73 3.85
N GLU A 45 14.06 -16.98 4.27
CA GLU A 45 14.88 -17.38 5.42
C GLU A 45 16.35 -17.52 4.99
N THR A 46 17.27 -17.06 5.82
CA THR A 46 18.71 -17.24 5.63
C THR A 46 19.22 -18.48 6.36
N GLU A 47 20.43 -18.95 6.03
CA GLU A 47 21.00 -20.20 6.57
C GLU A 47 21.10 -20.22 8.11
N ASP A 48 21.26 -19.06 8.73
CA ASP A 48 21.31 -18.86 10.18
C ASP A 48 19.92 -18.63 10.82
N GLY A 49 18.83 -18.80 10.08
CA GLY A 49 17.45 -18.76 10.57
C GLY A 49 16.86 -17.37 10.76
N ALA A 50 17.51 -16.31 10.26
CA ALA A 50 16.91 -14.98 10.18
C ALA A 50 16.05 -14.83 8.92
N ILE A 51 15.25 -13.77 8.87
CA ILE A 51 14.40 -13.45 7.72
C ILE A 51 14.94 -12.21 7.01
N GLU A 52 15.09 -12.28 5.70
CA GLU A 52 15.34 -11.13 4.84
C GLU A 52 14.03 -10.73 4.15
N VAL A 53 13.59 -9.51 4.42
CA VAL A 53 12.38 -8.94 3.84
C VAL A 53 12.78 -8.07 2.65
N SER A 54 12.28 -8.40 1.46
CA SER A 54 12.62 -7.71 0.22
C SER A 54 11.60 -6.64 -0.13
N PHE A 55 12.10 -5.48 -0.54
CA PHE A 55 11.28 -4.36 -0.96
C PHE A 55 11.67 -3.84 -2.34
N GLY A 56 10.68 -3.31 -3.03
CA GLY A 56 10.78 -2.61 -4.29
C GLY A 56 9.94 -1.35 -4.26
N TYR A 57 9.88 -0.61 -5.37
CA TYR A 57 8.98 0.53 -5.47
C TYR A 57 8.48 0.72 -6.90
N MET A 58 7.35 1.39 -7.04
CA MET A 58 6.87 1.93 -8.32
C MET A 58 6.94 3.45 -8.27
N ASN A 59 7.87 4.05 -9.00
CA ASN A 59 7.77 5.45 -9.36
C ASN A 59 6.79 5.54 -10.54
N ARG A 60 5.62 6.14 -10.31
CA ARG A 60 4.53 6.17 -11.29
C ARG A 60 4.85 7.07 -12.49
N ASN A 61 5.83 7.95 -12.36
CA ASN A 61 6.34 8.81 -13.43
C ASN A 61 7.10 8.02 -14.51
N TRP A 62 7.15 8.57 -15.71
CA TRP A 62 7.93 8.03 -16.83
C TRP A 62 9.29 8.71 -17.03
N GLN A 63 9.44 9.95 -16.60
CA GLN A 63 10.67 10.73 -16.80
C GLN A 63 11.23 11.29 -15.50
N GLU A 64 10.37 11.68 -14.55
CA GLU A 64 10.80 12.27 -13.29
C GLU A 64 11.34 11.23 -12.29
N ALA A 65 12.58 11.43 -11.85
CA ALA A 65 13.10 10.83 -10.63
C ALA A 65 12.77 11.73 -9.43
N LEU A 66 12.61 11.13 -8.25
CA LEU A 66 12.30 11.85 -7.03
C LEU A 66 13.39 11.60 -5.97
N ASP A 67 13.80 12.65 -5.28
CA ASP A 67 14.70 12.55 -4.14
C ASP A 67 13.89 12.66 -2.84
N ILE A 68 13.86 11.58 -2.06
CA ILE A 68 13.11 11.48 -0.81
C ILE A 68 14.09 11.04 0.29
N PRO A 69 14.67 11.97 1.07
CA PRO A 69 15.65 11.62 2.09
C PRO A 69 15.02 10.77 3.20
N VAL A 70 15.83 9.96 3.88
CA VAL A 70 15.37 9.21 5.05
C VAL A 70 14.81 10.18 6.10
N GLY A 71 13.64 9.83 6.64
CA GLY A 71 12.94 10.66 7.61
C GLY A 71 11.46 10.27 7.71
N PRO A 72 10.59 11.15 8.24
CA PRO A 72 9.17 10.83 8.40
C PRO A 72 8.49 10.39 7.10
N GLY A 73 8.90 10.93 5.94
CA GLY A 73 8.35 10.56 4.63
C GLY A 73 9.07 9.40 3.93
N ASN A 74 10.12 8.82 4.51
CA ASN A 74 10.82 7.67 3.95
C ASN A 74 11.51 6.91 5.09
N ARG A 75 10.80 5.96 5.70
CA ARG A 75 11.29 5.25 6.89
C ARG A 75 10.84 3.80 6.93
N ILE A 76 11.72 2.98 7.49
CA ILE A 76 11.39 1.63 7.95
C ILE A 76 11.06 1.68 9.44
N SER A 77 10.12 0.83 9.86
CA SER A 77 9.76 0.63 11.27
C SER A 77 9.36 -0.83 11.48
N PRO A 78 9.71 -1.46 12.62
CA PRO A 78 10.39 -0.91 13.79
C PRO A 78 11.90 -0.73 13.60
N GLY A 79 12.54 -0.05 14.58
CA GLY A 79 13.99 0.18 14.60
C GLY A 79 14.39 1.57 14.10
N PRO A 80 15.66 1.76 13.71
CA PRO A 80 16.11 2.99 13.05
C PRO A 80 15.30 3.26 11.78
N ALA A 81 15.05 4.54 11.50
CA ALA A 81 14.32 4.93 10.30
C ALA A 81 15.07 4.55 9.02
N ASP A 82 16.40 4.63 9.04
CA ASP A 82 17.29 4.17 7.97
C ASP A 82 17.62 2.69 8.16
N GLN A 83 17.21 1.85 7.22
CA GLN A 83 17.61 0.46 7.14
C GLN A 83 18.06 0.10 5.71
N GLY A 84 18.58 1.08 4.97
CA GLY A 84 19.12 0.87 3.62
C GLY A 84 18.11 1.10 2.49
N GLN A 85 16.94 1.66 2.76
CA GLN A 85 16.00 2.05 1.72
C GLN A 85 16.56 3.20 0.85
N PRO A 86 16.20 3.29 -0.44
CA PRO A 86 16.71 4.34 -1.33
C PRO A 86 16.28 5.72 -0.90
N THR A 87 17.08 6.69 -1.32
CA THR A 87 16.75 8.12 -1.24
C THR A 87 16.57 8.76 -2.62
N HIS A 88 16.94 8.07 -3.70
CA HIS A 88 16.75 8.51 -5.08
C HIS A 88 15.91 7.48 -5.85
N PHE A 89 14.75 7.91 -6.33
CA PHE A 89 13.73 7.05 -6.91
C PHE A 89 13.61 7.31 -8.41
N VAL A 90 14.36 6.57 -9.22
CA VAL A 90 14.28 6.61 -10.69
C VAL A 90 12.91 6.16 -11.19
N PRO A 91 12.49 6.54 -12.41
CA PRO A 91 11.20 6.16 -12.98
C PRO A 91 10.92 4.65 -12.96
N ARG A 92 9.61 4.33 -12.98
CA ARG A 92 9.06 2.99 -13.14
C ARG A 92 9.33 2.04 -11.96
N ARG A 93 9.19 0.74 -12.22
CA ARG A 93 9.29 -0.33 -11.24
C ARG A 93 10.75 -0.66 -10.99
N GLN A 94 11.14 -0.65 -9.72
CA GLN A 94 12.38 -1.26 -9.26
C GLN A 94 12.02 -2.39 -8.29
N ILE A 95 12.52 -3.59 -8.53
CA ILE A 95 12.15 -4.82 -7.81
C ILE A 95 13.33 -5.26 -6.95
N GLY A 96 13.08 -5.60 -5.69
CA GLY A 96 14.09 -6.21 -4.81
C GLY A 96 15.36 -5.38 -4.65
N ILE A 97 15.20 -4.06 -4.55
CA ILE A 97 16.30 -3.08 -4.54
C ILE A 97 17.02 -2.97 -3.20
N PHE A 98 16.37 -3.36 -2.10
CA PHE A 98 17.00 -3.51 -0.79
C PHE A 98 16.26 -4.56 0.02
N THR A 99 16.93 -5.07 1.03
CA THR A 99 16.36 -5.99 2.01
C THR A 99 16.53 -5.44 3.41
N VAL A 100 15.62 -5.83 4.30
CA VAL A 100 15.71 -5.58 5.73
C VAL A 100 15.78 -6.92 6.44
N ARG A 101 16.85 -7.13 7.20
CA ARG A 101 17.06 -8.34 7.98
C ARG A 101 16.35 -8.21 9.33
N VAL A 102 15.46 -9.16 9.61
CA VAL A 102 14.68 -9.23 10.86
C VAL A 102 14.80 -10.62 11.49
N PRO A 103 14.66 -10.75 12.82
CA PRO A 103 14.60 -12.06 13.44
C PRO A 103 13.31 -12.80 13.04
N ALA A 104 13.34 -14.13 13.02
CA ALA A 104 12.18 -14.95 12.62
C ALA A 104 10.97 -14.84 13.56
N ASP A 105 11.20 -14.46 14.82
CA ASP A 105 10.17 -14.24 15.84
C ASP A 105 9.77 -12.76 15.97
N LEU A 106 9.93 -11.98 14.89
CA LEU A 106 9.59 -10.56 14.87
C LEU A 106 8.15 -10.31 15.39
N ALA A 107 8.06 -9.75 16.60
CA ALA A 107 6.79 -9.57 17.29
C ALA A 107 5.94 -8.39 16.74
N THR A 108 6.52 -7.54 15.89
CA THR A 108 5.86 -6.34 15.35
C THR A 108 6.05 -6.26 13.85
N GLU A 109 4.97 -5.99 13.12
CA GLU A 109 4.99 -5.90 11.66
C GLU A 109 6.01 -4.87 11.15
N LEU A 110 6.88 -5.30 10.24
CA LEU A 110 7.82 -4.41 9.55
C LEU A 110 7.07 -3.62 8.48
N THR A 111 7.27 -2.30 8.44
CA THR A 111 6.57 -1.40 7.53
C THR A 111 7.56 -0.47 6.84
N TRP A 112 7.33 -0.21 5.55
CA TRP A 112 7.97 0.89 4.83
C TRP A 112 6.96 2.00 4.54
N THR A 113 7.21 3.19 5.09
CA THR A 113 6.44 4.40 4.80
C THR A 113 7.16 5.25 3.76
N LEU A 114 6.43 5.68 2.72
CA LEU A 114 6.91 6.58 1.69
C LEU A 114 5.89 7.70 1.39
N THR A 115 6.33 8.95 1.44
CA THR A 115 5.54 10.15 1.15
C THR A 115 6.16 10.87 -0.03
N SER A 116 5.37 11.13 -1.07
CA SER A 116 5.79 11.92 -2.23
C SER A 116 4.58 12.56 -2.91
N GLN A 117 4.77 13.74 -3.50
CA GLN A 117 3.71 14.44 -4.23
C GLN A 117 2.40 14.62 -3.44
N GLY A 118 2.50 14.77 -2.11
CA GLY A 118 1.34 14.91 -1.21
C GLY A 118 0.61 13.60 -0.87
N GLU A 119 1.04 12.46 -1.41
CA GLU A 119 0.49 11.14 -1.09
C GLU A 119 1.44 10.38 -0.15
N THR A 120 0.89 9.62 0.79
CA THR A 120 1.65 8.72 1.67
C THR A 120 1.17 7.30 1.49
N PHE A 121 2.11 6.40 1.26
CA PHE A 121 1.89 4.97 1.20
C PHE A 121 2.65 4.29 2.35
N VAL A 122 2.00 3.32 2.98
CA VAL A 122 2.62 2.46 3.99
C VAL A 122 2.38 1.03 3.54
N ILE A 123 3.44 0.26 3.36
CA ILE A 123 3.33 -1.16 3.03
C ILE A 123 3.86 -2.00 4.21
N PRO A 124 3.03 -2.84 4.82
CA PRO A 124 3.51 -3.85 5.75
C PRO A 124 4.12 -5.06 5.02
N ALA A 125 5.13 -5.66 5.63
CA ALA A 125 5.66 -6.96 5.24
C ALA A 125 4.95 -8.07 6.01
N ASN A 126 4.12 -8.83 5.31
CA ASN A 126 3.49 -10.02 5.86
C ASN A 126 4.46 -11.21 5.74
N LEU A 127 4.84 -11.78 6.88
CA LEU A 127 5.74 -12.94 6.96
C LEU A 127 4.99 -14.28 6.96
N ASP A 128 3.66 -14.28 7.05
CA ASP A 128 2.88 -15.50 7.01
C ASP A 128 2.93 -16.11 5.59
N PRO A 129 3.30 -17.39 5.47
CA PRO A 129 3.24 -18.07 4.20
C PRO A 129 1.78 -18.23 3.74
N VAL A 130 1.51 -17.98 2.47
CA VAL A 130 0.19 -18.19 1.85
C VAL A 130 0.06 -19.68 1.47
N TYR A 131 -0.05 -20.57 2.44
CA TYR A 131 -0.31 -22.01 2.20
C TYR A 131 -1.28 -22.60 3.23
#